data_AF-A0AAJ1Q446-F1
#
_entry.id   AF-A0AAJ1Q446-F1
#
_cell.length_a   1.000
_cell.length_b   1.000
_cell.length_c   1.000
_cell.angle_alpha   90.00
_cell.angle_beta   90.00
_cell.angle_gamma   90.00
#
_symmetry.space_group_name_H-M   'P 1'
#
loop_
_entity.id
_entity.type
_entity.pdbx_description
1 polymer ?
#
loop_
_entity_poly.entity_id
_entity_poly.type
_entity_poly.pdbx_seq_one_letter_code
_entity_poly.pdbx_strand_id
1 'polypeptide(L)'
;MSLIGAIPTITWIPITMVLVSSLFYGAVFIIAFGVWYAVSLATMAGIRNIDPAYYDVAKVLGSNEKQLITKVTLPMAMPNIFAGLTQGMSTACTALIVAEMIGVESPAWVGM
;
A
#
# COMPACT_ATOMS: atom_id res chain seq x y z
N MET A 1 1.11 14.26 4.81
CA MET A 1 0.84 12.98 5.49
C MET A 1 2.15 12.38 5.99
N SER A 2 2.87 13.10 6.86
CA SER A 2 4.24 12.74 7.24
C SER A 2 4.33 12.03 8.59
N LEU A 3 3.23 11.95 9.36
CA LEU A 3 3.23 11.38 10.72
C LEU A 3 2.81 9.91 10.80
N ILE A 4 2.00 9.43 9.85
CA ILE A 4 1.40 8.07 9.91
C ILE A 4 2.09 7.11 8.92
N GLY A 5 2.90 7.65 7.99
CA GLY A 5 3.46 6.88 6.88
C GLY A 5 4.83 6.25 7.13
N ALA A 6 5.53 6.64 8.18
CA ALA A 6 6.87 6.11 8.47
C ALA A 6 6.88 5.13 9.64
N ILE A 7 5.73 4.59 10.04
CA ILE A 7 5.69 3.51 11.03
C ILE A 7 5.87 2.21 10.24
N PRO A 8 6.99 1.46 10.42
CA PRO A 8 7.18 0.18 9.77
C PRO A 8 5.96 -0.70 10.01
N THR A 9 5.48 -1.41 9.00
CA THR A 9 4.34 -2.35 9.13
C THR A 9 4.57 -3.36 10.27
N ILE A 10 5.84 -3.64 10.56
CA ILE A 10 6.34 -4.48 11.65
C ILE A 10 5.92 -3.95 13.05
N THR A 11 5.80 -2.64 13.24
CA THR A 11 5.37 -2.04 14.52
C THR A 11 3.94 -2.42 14.89
N TRP A 12 3.11 -2.81 13.92
CA TRP A 12 1.73 -3.23 14.16
C TRP A 12 1.63 -4.68 14.66
N ILE A 13 2.69 -5.49 14.53
CA ILE A 13 2.72 -6.89 14.98
C ILE A 13 2.22 -7.08 16.42
N PRO A 14 2.76 -6.38 17.45
CA PRO A 14 2.32 -6.56 18.83
C PRO A 14 0.85 -6.17 19.06
N ILE A 15 0.37 -5.13 18.37
CA ILE A 15 -1.03 -4.69 18.47
C ILE A 15 -1.96 -5.72 17.84
N THR A 16 -1.60 -6.25 16.67
CA THR A 16 -2.38 -7.29 16.00
C THR A 16 -2.36 -8.62 16.75
N MET A 17 -1.28 -8.95 17.45
CA MET A 17 -1.21 -10.12 18.32
C MET A 17 -2.17 -10.05 19.51
N VAL A 18 -2.46 -8.85 20.02
CA VAL A 18 -3.41 -8.67 21.14
C VAL A 18 -4.86 -8.65 20.67
N LEU A 19 -5.12 -8.12 19.48
CA LEU A 19 -6.49 -7.94 18.96
C LEU A 19 -7.04 -9.14 18.20
N VAL A 20 -6.19 -10.00 17.65
CA VAL A 20 -6.59 -11.08 16.75
C VAL A 20 -6.19 -12.43 17.33
N SER A 21 -7.17 -13.28 17.58
CA SER A 21 -6.99 -14.61 18.18
C SER A 21 -6.37 -15.64 17.23
N SER A 22 -6.32 -15.37 15.92
CA SER A 22 -5.80 -16.29 14.91
C SER A 22 -4.65 -15.68 14.12
N LEU A 23 -3.56 -16.43 14.03
CA LEU A 23 -2.33 -16.03 13.34
C LEU A 23 -2.56 -15.69 11.86
N PHE A 24 -3.48 -16.41 11.20
CA PHE A 24 -3.84 -16.18 9.79
C PHE A 24 -4.44 -14.78 9.58
N TYR A 25 -5.41 -14.41 10.41
CA TYR A 25 -6.08 -13.10 10.29
C TYR A 25 -5.14 -11.94 10.64
N GLY A 26 -4.23 -12.13 11.61
CA GLY A 26 -3.21 -11.14 11.96
C GLY A 26 -2.23 -10.89 10.81
N ALA A 27 -1.71 -11.96 10.20
CA ALA A 27 -0.80 -11.87 9.05
C ALA A 27 -1.46 -11.18 7.85
N VAL A 28 -2.70 -11.55 7.52
CA VAL A 28 -3.47 -10.91 6.43
C VAL A 28 -3.67 -9.42 6.69
N PHE A 29 -3.96 -9.02 7.93
CA PHE A 29 -4.13 -7.61 8.29
C PHE A 29 -2.84 -6.80 8.10
N ILE A 30 -1.71 -7.31 8.60
CA ILE A 30 -0.40 -6.64 8.47
C ILE A 30 -0.01 -6.52 6.99
N ILE A 31 -0.17 -7.60 6.22
CA ILE A 31 0.14 -7.60 4.78
C ILE A 31 -0.75 -6.58 4.05
N ALA A 32 -2.06 -6.60 4.29
CA ALA A 32 -3.00 -5.68 3.66
C ALA A 32 -2.66 -4.22 3.98
N PHE A 33 -2.32 -3.92 5.23
CA PHE A 33 -1.96 -2.57 5.67
C PHE A 33 -0.64 -2.08 5.04
N GLY A 34 0.37 -2.95 4.95
CA GLY A 34 1.65 -2.64 4.33
C GLY A 34 1.54 -2.40 2.82
N VAL A 35 0.81 -3.27 2.12
CA VAL A 35 0.54 -3.13 0.69
C VAL A 35 -0.26 -1.87 0.41
N TRP A 36 -1.33 -1.62 1.18
CA TRP A 36 -2.14 -0.41 1.07
C TRP A 36 -1.28 0.86 1.16
N TYR A 37 -0.37 0.91 2.13
CA TYR A 37 0.50 2.05 2.32
C TYR A 37 1.46 2.25 1.13
N ALA A 38 2.13 1.19 0.67
CA ALA A 38 3.04 1.25 -0.47
C ALA A 38 2.33 1.71 -1.77
N VAL A 39 1.15 1.15 -2.05
CA VAL A 39 0.35 1.51 -3.24
C VAL A 39 -0.14 2.95 -3.14
N SER A 40 -0.61 3.39 -1.97
CA SER A 40 -1.09 4.77 -1.75
C SER A 40 0.03 5.79 -1.97
N LEU A 41 1.22 5.52 -1.41
CA LEU A 41 2.37 6.40 -1.54
C LEU A 41 2.84 6.50 -2.99
N ALA A 42 2.94 5.36 -3.68
CA ALA A 42 3.31 5.31 -5.10
C ALA A 42 2.28 6.02 -5.98
N THR A 43 0.99 5.88 -5.68
CA THR A 43 -0.09 6.58 -6.38
C THR A 43 0.03 8.10 -6.20
N MET A 44 0.24 8.58 -4.97
CA MET A 44 0.44 9.99 -4.70
C MET A 44 1.70 10.55 -5.37
N ALA A 45 2.80 9.80 -5.32
CA ALA A 45 4.04 10.17 -6.01
C ALA A 45 3.84 10.21 -7.54
N GLY A 46 3.04 9.27 -8.07
CA GLY A 46 2.68 9.21 -9.48
C GLY A 46 1.88 10.41 -9.92
N ILE A 47 0.85 10.81 -9.16
CA ILE A 47 0.03 11.99 -9.46
C ILE A 47 0.87 13.27 -9.35
N ARG A 48 1.75 13.38 -8.34
CA ARG A 48 2.63 14.55 -8.17
C ARG A 48 3.72 14.69 -9.22
N ASN A 49 4.15 13.60 -9.84
CA ASN A 49 5.17 13.62 -10.90
C ASN A 49 4.61 14.00 -12.27
N ILE A 50 3.29 14.12 -12.42
CA ILE A 50 2.69 14.53 -13.69
C ILE A 50 3.07 15.99 -13.96
N ASP A 51 3.65 16.24 -15.13
CA ASP A 51 4.01 17.59 -15.55
C ASP A 51 2.74 18.46 -15.66
N PRO A 52 2.68 19.64 -15.00
CA PRO A 52 1.56 20.57 -15.10
C PRO A 52 1.20 20.94 -16.55
N ALA A 53 2.14 20.89 -17.50
CA ALA A 53 1.88 21.16 -18.91
C ALA A 53 0.80 20.25 -19.50
N TYR A 54 0.70 18.98 -19.07
CA TYR A 54 -0.36 18.09 -19.55
C TYR A 54 -1.75 18.53 -19.10
N TYR A 55 -1.85 19.13 -17.91
CA TYR A 55 -3.10 19.68 -17.41
C TYR A 55 -3.51 20.94 -18.18
N ASP A 56 -2.55 21.78 -18.55
CA ASP A 56 -2.81 23.00 -19.33
C ASP A 56 -3.26 22.66 -20.76
N VAL A 57 -2.61 21.71 -21.43
CA VAL A 57 -3.02 21.24 -22.77
C VAL A 57 -4.43 20.65 -22.74
N ALA A 58 -4.75 19.85 -21.73
CA ALA A 58 -6.08 19.26 -21.58
C ALA A 58 -7.19 20.30 -21.33
N LYS A 59 -6.88 21.38 -20.60
CA LYS A 59 -7.79 22.52 -20.40
C LYS A 59 -8.01 23.31 -21.70
N VAL A 60 -6.96 23.55 -22.49
CA VAL A 60 -7.07 24.22 -23.80
C VAL A 60 -7.92 23.40 -24.78
N LEU A 61 -7.84 22.07 -24.71
CA LEU A 61 -8.69 21.16 -25.48
C LEU A 61 -10.15 21.09 -25.00
N GLY A 62 -10.54 21.85 -23.97
CA GLY A 62 -11.91 21.89 -23.45
C GLY A 62 -12.32 20.66 -22.64
N SER A 63 -11.37 19.91 -22.07
CA SER A 63 -11.69 18.72 -21.28
C SER A 63 -12.41 19.07 -19.97
N ASN A 64 -13.48 18.33 -19.67
CA ASN A 64 -14.15 18.39 -18.37
C ASN A 64 -13.27 17.72 -17.28
N GLU A 65 -13.47 18.07 -16.00
CA GLU A 65 -12.71 17.52 -14.86
C GLU A 65 -12.70 15.98 -14.83
N LYS A 66 -13.83 15.34 -15.16
CA LYS A 66 -13.90 13.87 -15.25
C LYS A 66 -13.02 13.30 -16.37
N GLN A 67 -12.89 14.01 -17.49
CA GLN A 67 -12.02 13.60 -18.60
C GLN A 67 -10.55 13.83 -18.26
N LEU A 68 -10.24 14.88 -17.52
CA LEU A 68 -8.89 15.16 -17.00
C LEU A 68 -8.40 14.03 -16.08
N ILE A 69 -9.26 13.53 -15.19
CA ILE A 69 -8.90 12.44 -14.28
C ILE A 69 -8.72 11.13 -15.07
N THR A 70 -9.70 10.76 -15.91
CA THR A 70 -9.72 9.44 -16.56
C THR A 70 -8.80 9.31 -17.77
N LYS A 71 -8.60 10.38 -18.55
CA LYS A 71 -7.80 10.35 -19.79
C LYS A 71 -6.40 10.93 -19.66
N VAL A 72 -6.12 11.71 -18.62
CA VAL A 72 -4.80 12.36 -18.45
C VAL A 72 -4.14 11.82 -17.18
N THR A 73 -4.78 12.01 -16.03
CA THR A 73 -4.19 11.67 -14.73
C THR A 73 -4.03 10.16 -14.53
N LEU A 74 -5.09 9.38 -14.78
CA LEU A 74 -5.11 7.93 -14.60
C LEU A 74 -4.06 7.20 -15.46
N PRO A 75 -3.96 7.41 -16.78
CA PRO A 75 -2.96 6.72 -17.60
C PRO A 75 -1.52 7.16 -17.28
N MET A 76 -1.28 8.42 -16.90
CA MET A 76 0.06 8.85 -16.51
C MET A 76 0.48 8.35 -15.12
N ALA A 77 -0.46 8.22 -14.18
CA ALA A 77 -0.18 7.65 -12.87
C ALA A 77 -0.09 6.13 -12.88
N MET A 78 -0.67 5.46 -13.88
CA MET A 78 -0.71 4.00 -14.02
C MET A 78 0.64 3.29 -13.84
N PRO A 79 1.76 3.69 -14.50
CA PRO A 79 3.06 3.06 -14.27
C PRO A 79 3.54 3.18 -12.81
N ASN A 80 3.27 4.30 -12.16
CA ASN A 80 3.61 4.49 -10.74
C ASN A 80 2.72 3.63 -9.82
N ILE A 81 1.43 3.47 -10.14
CA ILE A 81 0.55 2.54 -9.43
C ILE A 81 1.08 1.11 -9.55
N PHE A 82 1.49 0.68 -10.74
CA PHE A 82 2.10 -0.65 -10.94
C PHE A 82 3.43 -0.80 -10.19
N ALA A 83 4.27 0.23 -10.16
CA ALA A 83 5.49 0.22 -9.35
C ALA A 83 5.16 0.05 -7.85
N GLY A 84 4.13 0.75 -7.35
CA GLY A 84 3.62 0.60 -6.00
C GLY A 84 3.09 -0.80 -5.69
N LEU A 85 2.38 -1.41 -6.64
CA LEU A 85 1.88 -2.78 -6.52
C LEU A 85 3.03 -3.79 -6.44
N THR A 86 4.06 -3.65 -7.28
CA THR A 86 5.26 -4.49 -7.23
C THR A 86 5.97 -4.35 -5.89
N GLN A 87 6.14 -3.13 -5.40
CA GLN A 87 6.74 -2.86 -4.08
C GLN A 87 5.89 -3.45 -2.93
N GLY A 88 4.57 -3.33 -3.04
CA GLY A 88 3.61 -3.95 -2.12
C GLY A 88 3.75 -5.46 -2.11
N MET A 89 3.88 -6.09 -3.29
CA MET A 89 4.06 -7.53 -3.41
C MET A 89 5.37 -8.01 -2.77
N SER A 90 6.48 -7.30 -2.97
CA SER A 90 7.74 -7.60 -2.26
C SER A 90 7.57 -7.52 -0.74
N THR A 91 6.88 -6.49 -0.25
CA THR A 91 6.59 -6.30 1.18
C THR A 91 5.71 -7.43 1.73
N ALA A 92 4.70 -7.84 0.97
CA ALA A 92 3.81 -8.94 1.33
C ALA A 92 4.57 -10.27 1.48
N CYS A 93 5.46 -10.59 0.53
CA CYS A 93 6.30 -11.79 0.61
C CYS A 93 7.19 -11.79 1.87
N THR A 94 7.86 -10.67 2.17
CA THR A 94 8.69 -10.57 3.38
C THR A 94 7.86 -10.71 4.66
N ALA A 95 6.69 -10.07 4.71
CA ALA A 95 5.79 -10.18 5.85
C ALA A 95 5.24 -11.61 6.03
N LEU A 96 4.98 -12.33 4.94
CA LEU A 96 4.55 -13.72 4.98
C LEU A 96 5.65 -14.63 5.52
N ILE A 97 6.91 -14.43 5.11
CA ILE A 97 8.05 -15.16 5.69
C ILE A 97 8.14 -14.91 7.20
N VAL A 98 8.02 -13.66 7.65
CA VAL A 98 8.03 -13.33 9.09
C VAL A 98 6.85 -13.98 9.82
N ALA A 99 5.66 -13.99 9.22
CA ALA A 99 4.49 -14.64 9.81
C ALA A 99 4.67 -16.16 9.95
N GLU A 100 5.24 -16.82 8.94
CA GLU A 100 5.59 -18.25 9.00
C GLU A 100 6.63 -18.51 10.09
N MET A 101 7.67 -17.67 10.20
CA MET A 101 8.66 -17.80 11.28
C MET A 101 7.99 -17.69 12.64
N ILE A 102 7.25 -16.61 12.91
CA ILE A 102 6.52 -16.42 14.18
C ILE A 102 5.56 -17.60 14.47
N GLY A 103 4.90 -18.15 13.46
CA GLY A 103 4.05 -19.34 13.59
C GLY A 103 4.81 -20.62 13.90
N VAL A 104 6.06 -20.73 13.45
CA VAL A 104 6.96 -21.86 13.74
C VAL A 104 7.57 -21.75 15.15
N GLU A 105 7.79 -20.53 15.68
CA GLU A 105 8.39 -20.30 17.02
C GLU A 105 7.35 -20.17 18.15
N SER A 106 6.06 -20.01 17.84
CA SER A 106 5.00 -20.04 18.85
C SER A 106 4.44 -21.46 19.05
N PRO A 107 4.53 -22.06 20.26
CA PRO A 107 3.70 -23.20 20.60
C PRO A 107 2.25 -22.72 20.75
N ALA A 108 1.31 -23.46 20.16
CA ALA A 108 -0.16 -23.35 20.29
C ALA A 108 -0.68 -22.34 21.32
N TRP A 109 -1.29 -21.21 20.91
CA TRP A 109 -2.24 -20.43 21.73
C TRP A 109 -1.84 -20.09 23.19
N VAL A 110 -0.58 -20.23 23.64
CA VAL A 110 -0.11 -20.05 25.03
C VAL A 110 -1.05 -20.59 26.15
N GLY A 111 -1.93 -21.58 25.90
CA GLY A 111 -2.70 -22.24 26.97
C GLY A 111 -4.16 -22.60 26.69
N MET A 112 -4.42 -23.31 25.59
CA MET A 112 -5.54 -24.24 25.51
C MET A 112 -5.07 -25.58 24.97
#